data_AF-A0A9P0YNJ0-F1
#
_entry.id   AF-A0A9P0YNJ0-F1
#
_cell.length_a   1.000
_cell.length_b   1.000
_cell.length_c   1.000
_cell.angle_alpha   90.00
_cell.angle_beta   90.00
_cell.angle_gamma   90.00
#
_symmetry.space_group_name_H-M   'P 1'
#
loop_
_entity.id
_entity.type
_entity.pdbx_description
1 polymer ?
#
loop_
_entity_poly.entity_id
_entity_poly.type
_entity_poly.pdbx_seq_one_letter_code
_entity_poly.pdbx_strand_id
1 'polypeptide(L)'
;MGKCTMMLSLLALLTIMGRPPMAMAAARKANMVTVLSVDGGGIRGIIPGILLAFLESRLQELDGPNARIADYFDVVAGTSTGGLVTTMLTAPNKDKRPLFEAKNITSFYKEHGPKIFSTTSSNVSTGPKYDGKYLRSMVKDMLGSTRMNQTLTCSIIPTFDIKRLQPIIFTTSEAKANPTKNALLSDVCISTSAAPTFFPPYYFETRDVGGGVNSFNLVDGGIAAGNPTMMAITHISKEILKEKFQFQDMQKINTTRLLVLSLGTGGSKE
;
A
#
# COMPACT_ATOMS: atom_id res chain seq x y z
N MET A 1 59.15 12.14 17.12
CA MET A 1 58.41 12.09 15.83
C MET A 1 57.16 11.21 15.97
N GLY A 2 56.16 11.66 16.73
CA GLY A 2 55.06 10.77 17.18
C GLY A 2 53.70 11.47 17.33
N LYS A 3 53.29 12.25 16.33
CA LYS A 3 51.95 12.88 16.31
C LYS A 3 51.18 12.75 14.98
N CYS A 4 51.70 12.03 13.98
CA CYS A 4 51.01 11.88 12.68
C CYS A 4 50.17 10.60 12.51
N THR A 5 50.26 9.62 13.42
CA THR A 5 49.63 8.30 13.18
C THR A 5 48.21 8.18 13.76
N MET A 6 47.76 9.13 14.58
CA MET A 6 46.44 9.07 15.26
C MET A 6 45.33 9.90 14.60
N MET A 7 45.62 10.58 13.48
CA MET A 7 44.61 11.32 12.69
C MET A 7 44.09 10.55 11.47
N LEU A 8 44.75 9.46 11.05
CA LEU A 8 44.27 8.62 9.96
C LEU A 8 43.26 7.55 10.39
N SER A 9 43.22 7.17 11.68
CA SER A 9 42.26 6.17 12.18
C SER A 9 40.87 6.75 12.49
N LEU A 10 40.74 8.06 12.70
CA LEU A 10 39.45 8.71 12.97
C LEU A 10 38.69 9.10 11.69
N LEU A 11 39.40 9.38 10.59
CA LEU A 11 38.79 9.67 9.28
C LEU A 11 38.20 8.42 8.59
N ALA A 12 38.74 7.24 8.90
CA ALA A 12 38.23 5.96 8.39
C ALA A 12 36.96 5.49 9.11
N LEU A 13 36.71 5.93 10.37
CA LEU A 13 35.47 5.62 11.08
C LEU A 13 34.31 6.56 10.70
N LEU A 14 34.59 7.82 10.37
CA LEU A 14 33.56 8.78 9.96
C LEU A 14 33.03 8.57 8.52
N THR A 15 33.66 7.71 7.72
CA THR A 15 33.18 7.36 6.38
C THR A 15 32.28 6.11 6.34
N ILE A 16 32.06 5.45 7.49
CA ILE A 16 31.19 4.26 7.61
C ILE A 16 29.77 4.63 8.08
N MET A 17 29.57 5.83 8.63
CA MET A 17 28.26 6.36 9.03
C MET A 17 27.75 7.38 8.01
N GLY A 18 27.07 6.92 6.96
CA GLY A 18 26.39 7.82 6.03
C GLY A 18 26.36 7.41 4.56
N ARG A 19 26.90 6.25 4.18
CA ARG A 19 26.64 5.71 2.84
C ARG A 19 25.25 5.08 2.80
N PRO A 20 24.33 5.54 1.93
CA PRO A 20 23.19 4.70 1.56
C PRO A 20 23.76 3.39 0.99
N PRO A 21 23.06 2.25 1.12
CA PRO A 21 23.57 0.97 0.68
C PRO A 21 24.05 1.07 -0.78
N MET A 22 25.33 0.73 -1.01
CA MET A 22 26.00 0.82 -2.32
C MET A 22 25.31 0.01 -3.43
N ALA A 23 24.35 -0.85 -3.08
CA ALA A 23 23.46 -1.54 -4.02
C ALA A 23 22.47 -0.59 -4.72
N MET A 24 22.08 0.50 -4.07
CA MET A 24 21.02 1.41 -4.54
C MET A 24 21.45 2.30 -5.72
N ALA A 25 22.76 2.48 -5.92
CA ALA A 25 23.31 3.25 -7.04
C ALA A 25 23.40 2.43 -8.35
N ALA A 26 23.48 1.10 -8.26
CA ALA A 26 23.68 0.25 -9.44
C ALA A 26 22.37 -0.04 -10.21
N ALA A 27 21.20 0.07 -9.56
CA ALA A 27 19.90 -0.21 -10.18
C ALA A 27 19.22 1.01 -10.84
N ARG A 28 19.78 2.22 -10.74
CA ARG A 28 19.32 3.41 -11.51
C ARG A 28 19.71 3.35 -12.99
N LYS A 29 20.21 2.21 -13.48
CA LYS A 29 20.82 2.07 -14.81
C LYS A 29 19.80 1.93 -15.96
N ALA A 30 18.51 1.95 -15.68
CA ALA A 30 17.45 2.23 -16.66
C ALA A 30 16.31 2.97 -15.93
N ASN A 31 15.85 4.13 -16.40
CA ASN A 31 14.68 4.82 -15.79
C ASN A 31 13.41 3.97 -16.01
N MET A 32 13.24 2.88 -15.26
CA MET A 32 12.02 2.10 -15.21
C MET A 32 11.23 2.52 -13.97
N VAL A 33 9.90 2.54 -14.09
CA VAL A 33 8.98 2.67 -12.96
C VAL A 33 8.55 1.28 -12.54
N THR A 34 8.76 0.94 -11.27
CA THR A 34 8.42 -0.36 -10.70
C THR A 34 7.04 -0.33 -10.03
N VAL A 35 6.19 -1.28 -10.39
CA VAL A 35 4.80 -1.35 -9.94
C VAL A 35 4.52 -2.71 -9.32
N LEU A 36 4.08 -2.70 -8.06
CA LEU A 36 3.47 -3.86 -7.40
C LEU A 36 1.96 -3.67 -7.40
N SER A 37 1.22 -4.70 -7.82
CA SER A 37 -0.24 -4.72 -7.80
C SER A 37 -0.72 -5.99 -7.10
N VAL A 38 -1.62 -5.86 -6.13
CA VAL A 38 -2.16 -6.98 -5.34
C VAL A 38 -3.67 -7.03 -5.44
N ASP A 39 -4.19 -8.17 -5.91
CA ASP A 39 -5.62 -8.36 -6.14
C ASP A 39 -6.41 -8.47 -4.83
N GLY A 40 -7.71 -8.19 -4.93
CA GLY A 40 -8.68 -8.53 -3.89
C GLY A 40 -8.92 -10.03 -3.77
N GLY A 41 -9.46 -10.50 -2.64
CA GLY A 41 -9.75 -11.92 -2.45
C GLY A 41 -10.03 -12.39 -1.02
N GLY A 42 -10.34 -11.49 -0.08
CA GLY A 42 -10.60 -11.84 1.31
C GLY A 42 -9.43 -12.59 1.95
N ILE A 43 -9.69 -13.72 2.62
CA ILE A 43 -8.66 -14.54 3.28
C ILE A 43 -7.58 -15.06 2.31
N ARG A 44 -7.86 -15.13 1.00
CA ARG A 44 -6.89 -15.58 0.00
C ARG A 44 -5.72 -14.63 -0.21
N GLY A 45 -5.71 -13.46 0.45
CA GLY A 45 -4.51 -12.61 0.56
C GLY A 45 -3.28 -13.29 1.13
N ILE A 46 -3.44 -14.45 1.79
CA ILE A 46 -2.32 -15.31 2.17
C ILE A 46 -1.47 -15.70 0.95
N ILE A 47 -2.08 -15.90 -0.23
CA ILE A 47 -1.37 -16.30 -1.46
C ILE A 47 -0.35 -15.22 -1.89
N PRO A 48 -0.77 -13.96 -2.19
CA PRO A 48 0.20 -12.91 -2.49
C PRO A 48 1.11 -12.60 -1.29
N GLY A 49 0.63 -12.76 -0.04
CA GLY A 49 1.47 -12.61 1.16
C GLY A 49 2.66 -13.57 1.21
N ILE A 50 2.48 -14.84 0.81
CA ILE A 50 3.57 -15.82 0.71
C ILE A 50 4.57 -15.43 -0.38
N LEU A 51 4.07 -15.02 -1.56
CA LEU A 51 4.92 -14.61 -2.68
C LEU A 51 5.75 -13.37 -2.34
N LEU A 52 5.14 -12.40 -1.65
CA LEU A 52 5.83 -11.19 -1.18
C LEU A 52 6.86 -11.51 -0.11
N ALA A 53 6.57 -12.44 0.80
CA ALA A 53 7.54 -12.88 1.80
C ALA A 53 8.78 -13.51 1.16
N PHE A 54 8.58 -14.34 0.13
CA PHE A 54 9.68 -14.91 -0.64
C PHE A 54 10.47 -13.85 -1.41
N LEU A 55 9.77 -12.91 -2.07
CA LEU A 55 10.44 -11.83 -2.80
C LEU A 55 11.28 -10.96 -1.84
N GLU A 56 10.70 -10.53 -0.72
CA GLU A 56 11.41 -9.70 0.25
C GLU A 56 12.61 -10.44 0.86
N SER A 57 12.52 -11.75 1.11
CA SER A 57 13.67 -12.51 1.60
C SER A 57 14.81 -12.55 0.58
N ARG A 58 14.51 -12.66 -0.73
CA ARG A 58 15.53 -12.62 -1.78
C ARG A 58 16.16 -11.23 -1.91
N LEU A 59 15.38 -10.17 -1.76
CA LEU A 59 15.91 -8.81 -1.71
C LEU A 59 16.80 -8.60 -0.48
N GLN A 60 16.44 -9.17 0.66
CA GLN A 60 17.26 -9.13 1.88
C GLN A 60 18.57 -9.92 1.78
N GLU A 61 18.59 -11.04 1.05
CA GLU A 61 19.81 -11.77 0.73
C GLU A 61 20.77 -10.94 -0.14
N LEU A 62 20.24 -10.15 -1.07
CA LEU A 62 21.03 -9.34 -2.00
C LEU A 62 21.53 -8.03 -1.36
N ASP A 63 20.65 -7.31 -0.67
CA ASP A 63 20.88 -5.91 -0.25
C ASP A 63 20.88 -5.70 1.27
N GLY A 64 20.68 -6.78 2.04
CA GLY A 64 20.77 -6.81 3.49
C GLY A 64 19.42 -6.90 4.22
N PRO A 65 19.43 -7.22 5.53
CA PRO A 65 18.23 -7.61 6.30
C PRO A 65 17.19 -6.50 6.46
N ASN A 66 17.59 -5.25 6.20
CA ASN A 66 16.71 -4.09 6.31
C ASN A 66 15.97 -3.78 5.01
N ALA A 67 16.27 -4.46 3.89
CA ALA A 67 15.55 -4.32 2.64
C ALA A 67 14.06 -4.65 2.82
N ARG A 68 13.19 -3.81 2.25
CA ARG A 68 11.74 -3.97 2.29
C ARG A 68 11.14 -3.76 0.91
N ILE A 69 9.97 -4.35 0.65
CA ILE A 69 9.24 -4.18 -0.63
C ILE A 69 9.11 -2.68 -1.03
N ALA A 70 8.80 -1.80 -0.09
CA ALA A 70 8.64 -0.37 -0.35
C ALA A 70 9.91 0.35 -0.83
N ASP A 71 11.10 -0.26 -0.68
CA ASP A 71 12.36 0.32 -1.16
C ASP A 71 12.57 0.09 -2.67
N TYR A 72 11.86 -0.87 -3.26
CA TYR A 72 12.06 -1.31 -4.65
C TYR A 72 10.90 -0.97 -5.57
N PHE A 73 9.72 -0.67 -5.01
CA PHE A 73 8.50 -0.36 -5.77
C PHE A 73 8.13 1.11 -5.66
N ASP A 74 8.18 1.83 -6.80
CA ASP A 74 7.74 3.23 -6.91
C ASP A 74 6.22 3.37 -6.71
N VAL A 75 5.47 2.32 -7.07
CA VAL A 75 4.01 2.27 -6.93
C VAL A 75 3.59 0.94 -6.34
N VAL A 76 2.72 0.99 -5.33
CA VAL A 76 2.07 -0.19 -4.75
C VAL A 76 0.56 0.00 -4.81
N ALA A 77 -0.12 -0.85 -5.57
CA ALA A 77 -1.56 -0.81 -5.75
C ALA A 77 -2.22 -2.04 -5.12
N GLY A 78 -3.40 -1.86 -4.54
CA GLY A 78 -4.08 -2.97 -3.90
C GLY A 78 -5.57 -2.75 -3.70
N THR A 79 -6.37 -3.77 -4.04
CA THR A 79 -7.82 -3.77 -3.87
C THR A 79 -8.21 -4.68 -2.71
N SER A 80 -9.14 -4.25 -1.85
CA SER A 80 -9.66 -5.08 -0.75
C SER A 80 -8.53 -5.55 0.17
N THR A 81 -8.44 -6.86 0.43
CA THR A 81 -7.27 -7.49 1.04
C THR A 81 -5.94 -7.02 0.45
N GLY A 82 -5.82 -6.84 -0.87
CA GLY A 82 -4.62 -6.27 -1.48
C GLY A 82 -4.35 -4.82 -1.06
N GLY A 83 -5.40 -4.04 -0.79
CA GLY A 83 -5.28 -2.69 -0.21
C GLY A 83 -4.83 -2.72 1.26
N LEU A 84 -5.31 -3.70 2.04
CA LEU A 84 -4.78 -3.96 3.39
C LEU A 84 -3.29 -4.29 3.35
N VAL A 85 -2.88 -5.21 2.48
CA VAL A 85 -1.47 -5.55 2.23
C VAL A 85 -0.66 -4.32 1.79
N THR A 86 -1.22 -3.52 0.88
CA THR A 86 -0.60 -2.26 0.44
C THR A 86 -0.34 -1.33 1.62
N THR A 87 -1.32 -1.13 2.53
CA THR A 87 -1.10 -0.29 3.71
C THR A 87 -0.07 -0.87 4.67
N MET A 88 -0.03 -2.19 4.87
CA MET A 88 0.99 -2.85 5.71
C MET A 88 2.42 -2.62 5.20
N LEU A 89 2.59 -2.64 3.88
CA LEU A 89 3.89 -2.47 3.23
C LEU A 89 4.30 -1.01 3.05
N THR A 90 3.36 -0.07 3.07
CA THR A 90 3.64 1.34 2.70
C THR A 90 3.39 2.35 3.81
N ALA A 91 2.63 2.01 4.85
CA ALA A 91 2.46 2.89 6.00
C ALA A 91 3.76 2.95 6.81
N PRO A 92 4.19 4.15 7.23
CA PRO A 92 5.40 4.32 8.03
C PRO A 92 5.17 3.95 9.50
N ASN A 93 6.14 3.25 10.09
CA ASN A 93 6.31 3.17 11.53
C ASN A 93 7.06 4.42 12.06
N LYS A 94 7.42 4.42 13.35
CA LYS A 94 8.12 5.54 14.01
C LYS A 94 9.49 5.85 13.37
N ASP A 95 10.14 4.85 12.80
CA ASP A 95 11.46 4.95 12.16
C ASP A 95 11.37 5.24 10.65
N LYS A 96 10.16 5.58 10.15
CA LYS A 96 9.89 5.77 8.71
C LYS A 96 10.25 4.55 7.86
N ARG A 97 10.06 3.36 8.42
CA ARG A 97 10.11 2.06 7.72
C ARG A 97 8.70 1.48 7.60
N PRO A 98 8.43 0.55 6.67
CA PRO A 98 7.14 -0.13 6.59
C PRO A 98 6.69 -0.71 7.94
N LEU A 99 5.39 -0.62 8.24
CA LEU A 99 4.82 -1.22 9.45
C LEU A 99 5.08 -2.73 9.54
N PHE A 100 5.08 -3.42 8.40
CA PHE A 100 5.25 -4.87 8.32
C PHE A 100 6.43 -5.24 7.42
N GLU A 101 7.13 -6.30 7.81
CA GLU A 101 7.84 -7.14 6.83
C GLU A 101 6.82 -7.97 6.06
N ALA A 102 7.10 -8.29 4.81
CA ALA A 102 6.22 -9.09 3.97
C ALA A 102 5.91 -10.46 4.61
N LYS A 103 6.87 -11.06 5.32
CA LYS A 103 6.64 -12.31 6.07
C LYS A 103 5.54 -12.20 7.14
N ASN A 104 5.34 -11.00 7.72
CA ASN A 104 4.33 -10.77 8.75
C ASN A 104 2.89 -10.77 8.18
N ILE A 105 2.70 -10.58 6.87
CA ILE A 105 1.37 -10.61 6.23
C ILE A 105 0.68 -11.97 6.42
N THR A 106 1.44 -13.06 6.28
CA THR A 106 0.89 -14.40 6.45
C THR A 106 0.49 -14.68 7.90
N SER A 107 1.34 -14.28 8.86
CA SER A 107 1.03 -14.36 10.29
C SER A 107 -0.20 -13.54 10.66
N PHE A 108 -0.31 -12.33 10.09
CA PHE A 108 -1.46 -11.47 10.27
C PHE A 108 -2.77 -12.17 9.85
N TYR A 109 -2.82 -12.79 8.67
CA TYR A 109 -4.03 -13.48 8.24
C TYR A 109 -4.33 -14.74 9.06
N LYS A 110 -3.30 -15.46 9.52
CA LYS A 110 -3.50 -16.61 10.41
C LYS A 110 -4.09 -16.20 11.75
N GLU A 111 -3.64 -15.08 12.31
CA GLU A 111 -4.10 -14.60 13.61
C GLU A 111 -5.47 -13.88 13.52
N HIS A 112 -5.60 -12.94 12.60
CA HIS A 112 -6.77 -12.06 12.53
C HIS A 112 -7.86 -12.60 11.61
N GLY A 113 -7.53 -13.45 10.63
CA GLY A 113 -8.49 -14.00 9.66
C GLY A 113 -9.72 -14.66 10.30
N PRO A 114 -9.56 -15.61 11.24
CA PRO A 114 -10.69 -16.25 11.91
C PRO A 114 -11.61 -15.27 12.63
N LYS A 115 -11.07 -14.17 13.16
CA LYS A 115 -11.81 -13.13 13.89
C LYS A 115 -12.46 -12.10 12.95
N ILE A 116 -11.82 -11.81 11.80
CA ILE A 116 -12.39 -10.96 10.74
C ILE A 116 -13.60 -11.67 10.10
N PHE A 117 -13.48 -12.98 9.88
CA PHE A 117 -14.48 -13.80 9.20
C PHE A 117 -15.30 -14.69 10.16
N SER A 118 -15.40 -14.31 11.44
CA SER A 118 -16.26 -15.00 12.40
C SER A 118 -17.72 -14.59 12.19
N THR A 119 -18.60 -15.57 12.04
CA THR A 119 -20.05 -15.33 12.02
C THR A 119 -20.53 -15.04 13.44
N THR A 120 -20.64 -13.76 13.81
CA THR A 120 -21.03 -13.35 15.17
C THR A 120 -22.54 -13.18 15.37
N SER A 121 -23.39 -13.40 14.37
CA SER A 121 -24.85 -13.23 14.52
C SER A 121 -25.63 -14.53 14.32
N SER A 122 -26.26 -14.98 15.41
CA SER A 122 -27.34 -15.97 15.45
C SER A 122 -28.63 -15.54 14.73
N ASN A 123 -28.65 -14.37 14.05
CA ASN A 123 -29.81 -13.80 13.36
C ASN A 123 -29.48 -13.46 11.89
N VAL A 124 -29.10 -14.45 11.09
CA VAL A 124 -28.82 -14.32 9.63
C VAL A 124 -30.13 -14.20 8.81
N SER A 125 -31.04 -13.29 9.19
CA SER A 125 -32.24 -13.01 8.37
C SER A 125 -32.17 -11.68 7.63
N THR A 126 -31.39 -10.69 8.10
CA THR A 126 -31.26 -9.38 7.43
C THR A 126 -29.88 -8.77 7.70
N GLY A 127 -29.04 -8.59 6.67
CA GLY A 127 -27.75 -7.89 6.78
C GLY A 127 -26.56 -8.62 6.14
N PRO A 128 -25.35 -8.01 6.17
CA PRO A 128 -24.12 -8.64 5.68
C PRO A 128 -23.70 -9.84 6.55
N LYS A 129 -22.92 -10.76 5.96
CA LYS A 129 -22.45 -11.98 6.64
C LYS A 129 -21.59 -11.72 7.88
N TYR A 130 -20.87 -10.60 7.90
CA TYR A 130 -19.99 -10.18 9.00
C TYR A 130 -20.32 -8.74 9.40
N ASP A 131 -20.29 -8.44 10.70
CA ASP A 131 -20.60 -7.10 11.23
C ASP A 131 -19.50 -6.05 10.96
N GLY A 132 -18.30 -6.51 10.59
CA GLY A 132 -17.13 -5.68 10.33
C GLY A 132 -16.53 -4.98 11.55
N LYS A 133 -17.04 -5.20 12.76
CA LYS A 133 -16.57 -4.49 13.98
C LYS A 133 -15.12 -4.82 14.29
N TYR A 134 -14.76 -6.10 14.25
CA TYR A 134 -13.40 -6.54 14.50
C TYR A 134 -12.41 -6.00 13.46
N LEU A 135 -12.75 -6.08 12.17
CA LEU A 135 -11.94 -5.52 11.08
C LEU A 135 -11.70 -4.02 11.29
N ARG A 136 -12.76 -3.26 11.60
CA ARG A 136 -12.68 -1.81 11.83
C ARG A 136 -11.78 -1.45 13.01
N SER A 137 -11.93 -2.13 14.15
CA SER A 137 -11.09 -1.88 15.32
C SER A 137 -9.63 -2.18 15.01
N MET A 138 -9.35 -3.39 14.52
CA MET A 138 -7.98 -3.83 14.27
C MET A 138 -7.26 -2.93 13.26
N VAL A 139 -7.93 -2.51 12.17
CA VAL A 139 -7.31 -1.63 11.16
C VAL A 139 -7.06 -0.22 11.73
N LYS A 140 -7.96 0.29 12.59
CA LYS A 140 -7.76 1.58 13.27
C LYS A 140 -6.61 1.52 14.28
N ASP A 141 -6.50 0.43 15.04
CA ASP A 141 -5.43 0.22 16.00
C ASP A 141 -4.07 0.09 15.29
N MET A 142 -4.04 -0.63 14.16
CA MET A 142 -2.82 -0.83 13.36
C MET A 142 -2.31 0.45 12.69
N LEU A 143 -3.21 1.28 12.14
CA LEU A 143 -2.82 2.43 11.32
C LEU A 143 -2.87 3.77 12.08
N GLY A 144 -3.53 3.80 13.24
CA GLY A 144 -3.66 4.98 14.09
C GLY A 144 -4.18 6.20 13.31
N SER A 145 -3.50 7.33 13.47
CA SER A 145 -3.82 8.58 12.78
C SER A 145 -3.11 8.76 11.42
N THR A 146 -2.49 7.70 10.89
CA THR A 146 -1.73 7.79 9.63
C THR A 146 -2.65 8.08 8.46
N ARG A 147 -2.26 9.00 7.59
CA ARG A 147 -3.02 9.45 6.42
C ARG A 147 -2.38 9.03 5.09
N MET A 148 -3.18 9.05 4.03
CA MET A 148 -2.76 8.68 2.67
C MET A 148 -1.49 9.39 2.18
N ASN A 149 -1.30 10.67 2.52
CA ASN A 149 -0.10 11.41 2.08
C ASN A 149 1.20 10.99 2.80
N GLN A 150 1.11 10.18 3.86
CA GLN A 150 2.25 9.74 4.67
C GLN A 150 2.82 8.39 4.24
N THR A 151 2.24 7.72 3.24
CA THR A 151 2.79 6.45 2.75
C THR A 151 4.20 6.65 2.18
N LEU A 152 5.06 5.64 2.39
CA LEU A 152 6.48 5.67 2.03
C LEU A 152 6.72 5.69 0.52
N THR A 153 5.81 5.09 -0.23
CA THR A 153 5.79 5.08 -1.70
C THR A 153 4.40 5.45 -2.22
N CYS A 154 4.22 5.55 -3.53
CA CYS A 154 2.93 5.89 -4.12
C CYS A 154 1.94 4.72 -3.99
N SER A 155 1.00 4.83 -3.05
CA SER A 155 -0.04 3.83 -2.83
C SER A 155 -1.28 4.16 -3.66
N ILE A 156 -1.92 3.14 -4.25
CA ILE A 156 -3.16 3.28 -5.04
C ILE A 156 -4.19 2.27 -4.52
N ILE A 157 -5.25 2.76 -3.90
CA ILE A 157 -6.27 1.92 -3.26
C ILE A 157 -7.67 2.30 -3.80
N PRO A 158 -8.27 1.47 -4.65
CA PRO A 158 -9.62 1.71 -5.16
C PRO A 158 -10.69 1.39 -4.12
N THR A 159 -11.81 2.11 -4.24
CA THR A 159 -13.07 1.91 -3.52
C THR A 159 -14.22 2.28 -4.47
N PHE A 160 -15.47 2.02 -4.09
CA PHE A 160 -16.64 2.47 -4.85
C PHE A 160 -17.61 3.23 -3.95
N ASP A 161 -18.01 4.45 -4.35
CA ASP A 161 -18.97 5.26 -3.59
C ASP A 161 -20.40 4.94 -4.04
N ILE A 162 -21.20 4.36 -3.15
CA ILE A 162 -22.57 3.93 -3.43
C ILE A 162 -23.57 5.09 -3.45
N LYS A 163 -23.24 6.25 -2.87
CA LYS A 163 -24.09 7.44 -2.92
C LYS A 163 -23.87 8.20 -4.22
N ARG A 164 -22.61 8.27 -4.68
CA ARG A 164 -22.22 8.96 -5.93
C ARG A 164 -22.19 8.04 -7.15
N LEU A 165 -22.38 6.73 -6.95
CA LEU A 165 -22.36 5.69 -7.98
C LEU A 165 -21.11 5.73 -8.87
N GLN A 166 -19.94 5.93 -8.26
CA GLN A 166 -18.67 6.03 -9.00
C GLN A 166 -17.48 5.47 -8.21
N PRO A 167 -16.42 5.00 -8.89
CA PRO A 167 -15.16 4.66 -8.23
C PRO A 167 -14.54 5.86 -7.52
N ILE A 168 -14.01 5.63 -6.32
CA ILE A 168 -13.16 6.58 -5.62
C ILE A 168 -11.79 5.91 -5.42
N ILE A 169 -10.77 6.47 -6.07
CA ILE A 169 -9.41 5.96 -6.00
C ILE A 169 -8.62 6.85 -5.04
N PHE A 170 -8.11 6.28 -3.96
CA PHE A 170 -7.22 7.00 -3.06
C PHE A 170 -5.78 6.79 -3.53
N THR A 171 -5.08 7.89 -3.82
CA THR A 171 -3.65 7.85 -4.13
C THR A 171 -2.85 8.79 -3.25
N THR A 172 -1.58 8.43 -3.00
CA THR A 172 -0.64 9.28 -2.26
C THR A 172 -0.43 10.62 -2.95
N SER A 173 -0.33 10.62 -4.28
CA SER A 173 -0.15 11.83 -5.10
C SER A 173 -1.33 12.80 -4.97
N GLU A 174 -2.57 12.30 -5.06
CA GLU A 174 -3.76 13.14 -4.88
C GLU A 174 -3.92 13.61 -3.44
N ALA A 175 -3.60 12.77 -2.45
CA ALA A 175 -3.64 13.14 -1.04
C ALA A 175 -2.62 14.24 -0.69
N LYS A 176 -1.46 14.28 -1.36
CA LYS A 176 -0.48 15.37 -1.24
C LYS A 176 -0.97 16.67 -1.90
N ALA A 177 -1.71 16.57 -3.00
CA ALA A 177 -2.19 17.72 -3.75
C ALA A 177 -3.53 18.31 -3.23
N ASN A 178 -4.38 17.49 -2.60
CA ASN A 178 -5.71 17.87 -2.18
C ASN A 178 -6.03 17.37 -0.76
N PRO A 179 -6.12 18.27 0.24
CA PRO A 179 -6.45 17.91 1.62
C PRO A 179 -7.75 17.10 1.77
N THR A 180 -8.77 17.34 0.93
CA THR A 180 -10.03 16.57 0.97
C THR A 180 -9.88 15.10 0.55
N LYS A 181 -8.78 14.77 -0.12
CA LYS A 181 -8.43 13.40 -0.51
C LYS A 181 -7.45 12.74 0.46
N ASN A 182 -6.94 13.49 1.45
CA ASN A 182 -6.00 13.00 2.45
C ASN A 182 -6.72 12.31 3.63
N ALA A 183 -7.44 11.24 3.32
CA ALA A 183 -8.15 10.41 4.30
C ALA A 183 -7.18 9.66 5.23
N LEU A 184 -7.69 9.22 6.39
CA LEU A 184 -6.97 8.25 7.23
C LEU A 184 -6.77 6.95 6.45
N LEU A 185 -5.58 6.36 6.54
CA LEU A 185 -5.30 5.05 5.93
C LEU A 185 -6.26 3.98 6.45
N SER A 186 -6.65 4.07 7.73
CA SER A 186 -7.64 3.16 8.30
C SER A 186 -8.98 3.24 7.59
N ASP A 187 -9.45 4.44 7.30
CA ASP A 187 -10.74 4.63 6.61
C ASP A 187 -10.69 4.07 5.20
N VAL A 188 -9.63 4.37 4.46
CA VAL A 188 -9.40 3.84 3.10
C VAL A 188 -9.31 2.32 3.10
N CYS A 189 -8.59 1.74 4.05
CA CYS A 189 -8.38 0.30 4.16
C CYS A 189 -9.68 -0.45 4.53
N ILE A 190 -10.45 0.10 5.48
CA ILE A 190 -11.76 -0.44 5.83
C ILE A 190 -12.70 -0.38 4.61
N SER A 191 -12.75 0.77 3.93
CA SER A 191 -13.60 0.97 2.75
C SER A 191 -13.26 0.00 1.62
N THR A 192 -11.99 -0.14 1.25
CA THR A 192 -11.61 -1.04 0.15
C THR A 192 -11.92 -2.50 0.46
N SER A 193 -12.03 -2.87 1.74
CA SER A 193 -12.31 -4.24 2.20
C SER A 193 -13.80 -4.51 2.48
N ALA A 194 -14.68 -3.51 2.31
CA ALA A 194 -16.09 -3.58 2.67
C ALA A 194 -16.93 -4.27 1.55
N ALA A 195 -16.68 -5.56 1.33
CA ALA A 195 -17.28 -6.32 0.23
C ALA A 195 -18.81 -6.45 0.40
N PRO A 196 -19.62 -6.08 -0.62
CA PRO A 196 -21.07 -6.25 -0.53
C PRO A 196 -21.47 -7.68 -0.19
N THR A 197 -22.54 -7.84 0.58
CA THR A 197 -23.02 -9.11 1.19
C THR A 197 -22.12 -9.68 2.29
N PHE A 198 -20.84 -9.31 2.36
CA PHE A 198 -19.91 -9.76 3.41
C PHE A 198 -19.75 -8.77 4.55
N PHE A 199 -19.57 -7.48 4.25
CA PHE A 199 -19.35 -6.43 5.24
C PHE A 199 -20.29 -5.23 5.00
N PRO A 200 -20.64 -4.47 6.05
CA PRO A 200 -21.41 -3.25 5.88
C PRO A 200 -20.58 -2.15 5.19
N PRO A 201 -21.20 -1.30 4.35
CA PRO A 201 -20.55 -0.10 3.80
C PRO A 201 -19.92 0.77 4.89
N TYR A 202 -18.90 1.52 4.51
CA TYR A 202 -18.15 2.37 5.43
C TYR A 202 -18.35 3.86 5.10
N TYR A 203 -18.71 4.61 6.14
CA TYR A 203 -18.91 6.05 6.06
C TYR A 203 -17.80 6.78 6.82
N PHE A 204 -17.26 7.83 6.21
CA PHE A 204 -16.40 8.80 6.89
C PHE A 204 -16.41 10.13 6.14
N GLU A 205 -15.81 11.14 6.76
CA GLU A 205 -15.69 12.49 6.22
C GLU A 205 -14.25 12.96 6.25
N THR A 206 -13.87 13.76 5.26
CA THR A 206 -12.67 14.60 5.31
C THR A 206 -13.07 16.07 5.34
N ARG A 207 -12.16 16.92 5.84
CA ARG A 207 -12.35 18.37 5.89
C ARG A 207 -11.25 19.05 5.08
N ASP A 208 -11.61 20.09 4.33
CA ASP A 208 -10.63 20.99 3.74
C ASP A 208 -10.18 22.08 4.73
N VAL A 209 -9.23 22.90 4.27
CA VAL A 209 -8.67 24.03 5.05
C VAL A 209 -9.71 25.11 5.34
N GLY A 210 -10.73 25.25 4.48
CA GLY A 210 -11.84 26.20 4.64
C GLY A 210 -13.02 25.65 5.45
N GLY A 211 -12.92 24.44 6.00
CA GLY A 211 -13.98 23.78 6.77
C GLY A 211 -15.02 23.03 5.93
N GLY A 212 -14.88 22.99 4.61
CA GLY A 212 -15.73 22.21 3.72
C GLY A 212 -15.62 20.71 4.00
N VAL A 213 -16.77 20.04 4.05
CA VAL A 213 -16.88 18.62 4.39
C VAL A 213 -17.05 17.81 3.10
N ASN A 214 -16.23 16.77 2.94
CA ASN A 214 -16.37 15.80 1.87
C ASN A 214 -16.68 14.42 2.47
N SER A 215 -17.94 14.00 2.33
CA SER A 215 -18.43 12.72 2.84
C SER A 215 -18.23 11.59 1.83
N PHE A 216 -17.91 10.40 2.33
CA PHE A 216 -17.68 9.20 1.56
C PHE A 216 -18.60 8.07 2.02
N ASN A 217 -19.26 7.38 1.09
CA ASN A 217 -20.13 6.23 1.39
C ASN A 217 -19.60 5.02 0.60
N LEU A 218 -18.61 4.33 1.14
CA LEU A 218 -17.76 3.45 0.34
C LEU A 218 -18.01 1.97 0.60
N VAL A 219 -17.88 1.19 -0.47
CA VAL A 219 -17.77 -0.27 -0.47
C VAL A 219 -16.48 -0.70 -1.16
N ASP A 220 -16.25 -2.01 -1.16
CA ASP A 220 -15.04 -2.66 -1.65
C ASP A 220 -14.62 -2.20 -3.06
N GLY A 221 -13.31 -2.02 -3.22
CA GLY A 221 -12.71 -1.61 -4.48
C GLY A 221 -12.88 -2.63 -5.60
N GLY A 222 -13.19 -3.88 -5.28
CA GLY A 222 -13.45 -4.96 -6.23
C GLY A 222 -14.65 -4.71 -7.14
N ILE A 223 -15.57 -3.83 -6.71
CA ILE A 223 -16.67 -3.33 -7.56
C ILE A 223 -16.13 -2.44 -8.69
N ALA A 224 -15.03 -1.72 -8.45
CA ALA A 224 -14.37 -0.89 -9.45
C ALA A 224 -13.28 -1.67 -10.22
N ALA A 225 -12.37 -2.34 -9.52
CA ALA A 225 -11.37 -3.24 -10.09
C ALA A 225 -10.85 -4.24 -9.05
N GLY A 226 -11.19 -5.52 -9.22
CA GLY A 226 -10.62 -6.62 -8.43
C GLY A 226 -9.11 -6.76 -8.57
N ASN A 227 -8.57 -6.44 -9.75
CA ASN A 227 -7.14 -6.35 -10.05
C ASN A 227 -6.79 -4.88 -10.38
N PRO A 228 -6.04 -4.17 -9.52
CA PRO A 228 -5.78 -2.73 -9.70
C PRO A 228 -4.61 -2.42 -10.64
N THR A 229 -4.07 -3.40 -11.38
CA THR A 229 -2.86 -3.21 -12.22
C THR A 229 -3.08 -2.15 -13.29
N MET A 230 -4.20 -2.24 -14.02
CA MET A 230 -4.50 -1.26 -15.08
C MET A 230 -4.78 0.12 -14.50
N MET A 231 -5.37 0.20 -13.30
CA MET A 231 -5.53 1.48 -12.59
C MET A 231 -4.17 2.09 -12.25
N ALA A 232 -3.21 1.30 -11.79
CA ALA A 232 -1.86 1.77 -11.48
C ALA A 232 -1.15 2.30 -12.73
N ILE A 233 -1.17 1.54 -13.84
CA ILE A 233 -0.57 1.96 -15.11
C ILE A 233 -1.22 3.25 -15.63
N THR A 234 -2.55 3.35 -15.54
CA THR A 234 -3.29 4.55 -15.95
C THR A 234 -2.96 5.74 -15.06
N HIS A 235 -2.82 5.54 -13.75
CA HIS A 235 -2.43 6.58 -12.81
C HIS A 235 -1.03 7.12 -13.12
N ILE A 236 -0.06 6.23 -13.30
CA ILE A 236 1.32 6.59 -13.67
C ILE A 236 1.31 7.39 -14.97
N SER A 237 0.60 6.92 -15.99
CA SER A 237 0.46 7.62 -17.27
C SER A 237 -0.11 9.03 -17.10
N LYS A 238 -1.14 9.20 -16.26
CA LYS A 238 -1.73 10.51 -15.95
C LYS A 238 -0.75 11.43 -15.22
N GLU A 239 0.03 10.93 -14.27
CA GLU A 239 0.97 11.75 -13.51
C GLU A 239 2.19 12.17 -14.34
N ILE A 240 2.65 11.32 -15.25
CA ILE A 240 3.68 11.68 -16.25
C ILE A 240 3.16 12.80 -17.15
N LEU A 241 1.93 12.67 -17.66
CA LEU A 241 1.32 13.71 -18.52
C LEU A 241 1.14 15.05 -17.80
N LYS A 242 0.97 15.05 -16.48
CA LYS A 242 0.86 16.25 -15.65
C LYS A 242 2.21 16.82 -15.20
N GLU A 243 3.34 16.20 -15.58
CA GLU A 243 4.68 16.54 -15.09
C GLU A 243 4.83 16.49 -13.56
N LYS A 244 3.95 15.72 -12.89
CA LYS A 244 3.89 15.64 -11.42
C LYS A 244 4.60 14.43 -10.83
N PHE A 245 5.04 13.51 -11.69
CA PHE A 245 5.77 12.34 -11.23
C PHE A 245 7.24 12.71 -10.94
N GLN A 246 7.83 12.12 -9.89
CA GLN A 246 9.19 12.42 -9.41
C GLN A 246 10.32 12.04 -10.39
N PHE A 247 9.99 11.71 -11.63
CA PHE A 247 10.91 11.33 -12.69
C PHE A 247 10.65 12.21 -13.93
N GLN A 248 11.25 13.41 -13.92
CA GLN A 248 11.11 14.43 -14.97
C GLN A 248 11.64 13.99 -16.35
N ASP A 249 12.39 12.88 -16.43
CA ASP A 249 13.05 12.37 -17.64
C ASP A 249 12.29 11.24 -18.37
N MET A 250 11.00 11.05 -18.10
CA MET A 250 10.19 10.06 -18.81
C MET A 250 9.56 10.70 -20.06
N GLN A 251 10.07 10.37 -21.25
CA GLN A 251 9.40 10.69 -22.50
C GLN A 251 7.95 10.17 -22.48
N LYS A 252 7.04 11.00 -23.00
CA LYS A 252 5.59 10.76 -23.03
C LYS A 252 5.27 9.34 -23.50
N ILE A 253 4.57 8.59 -22.63
CA ILE A 253 3.91 7.30 -22.88
C ILE A 253 4.84 6.28 -23.56
N ASN A 254 5.89 5.86 -22.87
CA ASN A 254 6.59 4.64 -23.24
C ASN A 254 6.42 3.57 -22.14
N THR A 255 5.47 2.65 -22.34
CA THR A 255 5.21 1.52 -21.44
C THR A 255 6.38 0.53 -21.36
N THR A 256 7.36 0.60 -22.28
CA THR A 256 8.60 -0.22 -22.23
C THR A 256 9.46 0.09 -21.00
N ARG A 257 9.13 1.14 -20.25
CA ARG A 257 9.80 1.53 -19.01
C ARG A 257 9.00 1.18 -17.76
N LEU A 258 8.00 0.31 -17.85
CA LEU A 258 7.26 -0.18 -16.68
C LEU A 258 7.67 -1.62 -16.36
N LEU A 259 8.10 -1.85 -15.12
CA LEU A 259 8.26 -3.20 -14.57
C LEU A 259 7.10 -3.47 -13.63
N VAL A 260 6.20 -4.39 -14.02
CA VAL A 260 4.95 -4.64 -13.30
C VAL A 260 4.94 -6.05 -12.71
N LEU A 261 4.76 -6.17 -11.40
CA LEU A 261 4.47 -7.40 -10.69
C LEU A 261 3.00 -7.38 -10.23
N SER A 262 2.15 -8.16 -10.89
CA SER A 262 0.73 -8.33 -10.52
C SER A 262 0.52 -9.66 -9.80
N LEU A 263 0.02 -9.63 -8.58
CA LEU A 263 -0.18 -10.82 -7.74
C LEU A 263 -1.68 -11.09 -7.53
N GLY A 264 -2.15 -12.18 -8.11
CA GLY A 264 -3.52 -12.66 -7.94
C GLY A 264 -3.75 -13.40 -6.62
N THR A 265 -5.03 -13.50 -6.22
CA THR A 265 -5.46 -14.31 -5.06
C THR A 265 -6.05 -15.67 -5.46
N GLY A 266 -5.75 -16.14 -6.67
CA GLY A 266 -6.25 -17.39 -7.25
C GLY A 266 -7.70 -17.30 -7.77
N GLY A 267 -7.99 -18.08 -8.81
CA GLY A 267 -9.33 -18.28 -9.36
C GLY A 267 -9.75 -19.75 -9.25
N SER A 268 -11.06 -20.02 -9.14
CA SER A 268 -11.57 -21.37 -9.32
C SER A 268 -11.44 -21.77 -10.79
N LYS A 269 -11.11 -23.04 -11.05
CA LYS A 269 -11.32 -23.60 -12.40
C LYS A 269 -12.83 -23.65 -12.62
N GLU A 270 -13.29 -23.00 -13.68
CA GLU A 270 -14.63 -23.19 -14.23
C GLU A 270 -14.77 -24.58 -14.87
#